data_AF-A0A7J2R7G2-F1
#
_entry.id   AF-A0A7J2R7G2-F1
#
_cell.length_a   1.000
_cell.length_b   1.000
_cell.length_c   1.000
_cell.angle_alpha   90.00
_cell.angle_beta   90.00
_cell.angle_gamma   90.00
#
_symmetry.space_group_name_H-M   'P 1'
#
loop_
_entity.id
_entity.type
_entity.pdbx_description
1 polymer ?
#
loop_
_entity_poly.entity_id
_entity_poly.type
_entity_poly.pdbx_seq_one_letter_code
_entity_poly.pdbx_strand_id
1 'polypeptide(L)'
;CRDIIKLCKPQFYAIENPVGHLRKFLGKPNYTFQPWWFGDPWTKRTDVWGKFNNPTRIYEEWETVPKIKELYIRPGRTKPSIAFLHKSAKRYIPSFKCFKAETDAAFRAITPQGFAKWFFEANTFY
;
A
#
# COMPACT_ATOMS: atom_id res chain seq x y z
N CYS A 1 -18.19 5.48 3.24
CA CYS A 1 -17.64 4.33 4.02
C CYS A 1 -17.97 4.38 5.51
N ARG A 2 -17.72 5.49 6.23
CA ARG A 2 -17.93 5.53 7.70
C ARG A 2 -19.38 5.26 8.11
N ASP A 3 -20.36 5.79 7.40
CA ASP A 3 -21.77 5.62 7.78
C ASP A 3 -22.21 4.17 7.58
N ILE A 4 -21.78 3.53 6.48
CA ILE A 4 -21.98 2.10 6.24
C ILE A 4 -21.35 1.27 7.37
N ILE A 5 -20.10 1.57 7.75
CA ILE A 5 -19.42 0.87 8.85
C ILE A 5 -20.17 1.04 10.18
N LYS A 6 -20.67 2.25 10.48
CA LYS A 6 -21.45 2.51 11.70
C LYS A 6 -22.78 1.76 11.71
N LEU A 7 -23.47 1.71 10.57
CA LEU A 7 -24.75 1.02 10.42
C LEU A 7 -24.58 -0.50 10.51
N CYS A 8 -23.63 -1.06 9.77
CA CYS A 8 -23.42 -2.51 9.68
C CYS A 8 -22.64 -3.10 10.87
N LYS A 9 -21.87 -2.28 11.60
CA LYS A 9 -21.02 -2.69 12.74
C LYS A 9 -20.21 -3.97 12.45
N PRO A 10 -19.44 -4.04 11.35
CA PRO A 10 -18.75 -5.27 11.00
C PRO A 10 -17.70 -5.65 12.05
N GLN A 11 -17.45 -6.97 12.19
CA GLN A 11 -16.39 -7.51 13.03
C GLN A 11 -15.01 -7.18 12.46
N PHE A 12 -14.90 -7.18 11.13
CA PHE A 12 -13.68 -6.85 10.39
C PHE A 12 -13.94 -5.72 9.38
N TYR A 13 -13.08 -4.72 9.36
CA TYR A 13 -13.04 -3.72 8.29
C TYR A 13 -11.71 -2.99 8.26
N ALA A 14 -11.35 -2.48 7.09
CA ALA A 14 -10.19 -1.62 6.89
C ALA A 14 -10.51 -0.47 5.93
N ILE A 15 -9.99 0.71 6.23
CA ILE A 15 -9.99 1.89 5.36
C ILE A 15 -8.53 2.18 5.05
N GLU A 16 -8.10 1.98 3.81
CA GLU A 16 -6.74 2.31 3.36
C GLU A 16 -6.74 3.66 2.63
N ASN A 17 -5.76 4.50 2.95
CA ASN A 17 -5.51 5.72 2.19
C ASN A 17 -4.04 6.15 2.31
N PRO A 18 -3.42 6.71 1.26
CA PRO A 18 -2.11 7.35 1.39
C PRO A 18 -2.08 8.38 2.53
N VAL A 19 -0.92 8.53 3.19
CA VAL A 19 -0.78 9.51 4.27
C VAL A 19 -1.15 10.91 3.77
N GLY A 20 -2.05 11.57 4.48
CA GLY A 20 -2.54 12.89 4.09
C GLY A 20 -3.60 13.43 5.06
N HIS A 21 -4.56 14.18 4.51
CA HIS A 21 -5.56 14.90 5.31
C HIS A 21 -6.53 13.99 6.08
N LEU A 22 -6.67 12.72 5.70
CA LEU A 22 -7.64 11.82 6.33
C LEU A 22 -7.38 11.59 7.82
N ARG A 23 -6.13 11.71 8.28
CA ARG A 23 -5.75 11.72 9.70
C ARG A 23 -6.48 12.80 10.53
N LYS A 24 -6.80 13.95 9.92
CA LYS A 24 -7.55 15.04 10.58
C LYS A 24 -8.99 14.63 10.91
N PHE A 25 -9.55 13.70 10.14
CA PHE A 25 -10.96 13.28 10.23
C PHE A 25 -11.15 11.92 10.90
N LEU A 26 -10.19 11.01 10.76
CA LEU A 26 -10.23 9.66 11.32
C LEU A 26 -9.32 9.46 12.54
N GLY A 27 -8.50 10.46 12.88
CA GLY A 27 -7.52 10.36 13.94
C GLY A 27 -6.31 9.50 13.57
N LYS A 28 -5.61 9.00 14.59
CA LYS A 28 -4.41 8.18 14.43
C LYS A 28 -4.77 6.85 13.71
N PRO A 29 -4.04 6.47 12.64
CA PRO A 29 -4.25 5.17 11.99
C PRO A 29 -3.86 4.01 12.91
N ASN A 30 -4.52 2.87 12.73
CA ASN A 30 -4.16 1.62 13.41
C ASN A 30 -2.81 1.09 12.91
N TYR A 31 -2.52 1.31 11.62
CA TYR A 31 -1.28 0.90 10.98
C TYR A 31 -0.87 1.89 9.88
N THR A 32 0.42 2.15 9.74
CA THR A 32 0.98 2.89 8.59
C THR A 32 2.04 2.01 7.97
N PHE A 33 2.02 1.83 6.64
CA PHE A 33 2.98 0.99 5.94
C PHE A 33 3.68 1.63 4.74
N GLN A 34 4.72 0.94 4.28
CA GLN A 34 5.37 1.17 3.00
C GLN A 34 5.33 -0.11 2.17
N PRO A 35 5.16 -0.05 0.83
CA PRO A 35 5.15 -1.22 -0.05
C PRO A 35 6.39 -2.10 0.12
N TRP A 36 7.56 -1.48 0.26
CA TRP A 36 8.83 -2.20 0.37
C TRP A 36 8.97 -3.04 1.63
N TRP A 37 8.22 -2.77 2.70
CA TRP A 37 8.16 -3.66 3.88
C TRP A 37 7.64 -5.06 3.54
N PHE A 38 6.94 -5.16 2.41
CA PHE A 38 6.26 -6.37 1.94
C PHE A 38 6.74 -6.83 0.57
N GLY A 39 7.92 -6.38 0.13
CA GLY A 39 8.58 -6.90 -1.09
C GLY A 39 8.27 -6.15 -2.38
N ASP A 40 7.43 -5.13 -2.34
CA ASP A 40 7.18 -4.23 -3.48
C ASP A 40 8.20 -3.06 -3.44
N PRO A 41 9.26 -3.01 -4.30
CA PRO A 41 10.41 -2.14 -4.10
C PRO A 41 10.17 -0.69 -4.52
N TRP A 42 9.20 -0.04 -3.90
CA TRP A 42 8.92 1.39 -4.01
C TRP A 42 8.30 1.92 -2.71
N THR A 43 8.19 3.24 -2.65
CA THR A 43 7.59 3.94 -1.52
C THR A 43 6.19 4.44 -1.88
N LYS A 44 5.30 4.34 -0.90
CA LYS A 44 3.94 4.87 -0.89
C LYS A 44 3.48 4.79 0.55
N ARG A 45 3.80 5.81 1.35
CA ARG A 45 3.45 5.78 2.77
C ARG A 45 1.93 5.82 2.89
N THR A 46 1.36 4.76 3.44
CA THR A 46 -0.09 4.52 3.43
C THR A 46 -0.58 4.22 4.84
N ASP A 47 -1.73 4.80 5.20
CA ASP A 47 -2.41 4.59 6.46
C ASP A 47 -3.59 3.62 6.32
N VAL A 48 -3.84 2.84 7.37
CA VAL A 48 -4.95 1.92 7.47
C VAL A 48 -5.66 2.11 8.81
N TRP A 49 -6.98 2.29 8.77
CA TRP A 49 -7.86 2.40 9.95
C TRP A 49 -8.87 1.25 9.96
N GLY A 50 -9.18 0.69 11.13
CA GLY A 50 -10.29 -0.24 11.28
C GLY A 50 -10.11 -1.29 12.37
N LYS A 51 -10.74 -2.45 12.17
CA LYS A 51 -10.70 -3.62 13.04
C LYS A 51 -10.03 -4.76 12.28
N PHE A 52 -8.74 -4.95 12.55
CA PHE A 52 -7.89 -5.94 11.92
C PHE A 52 -6.63 -6.14 12.78
N ASN A 53 -5.90 -7.22 12.53
CA ASN A 53 -4.56 -7.48 13.03
C ASN A 53 -3.51 -6.89 12.08
N ASN A 54 -2.47 -6.28 12.66
CA ASN A 54 -1.39 -5.71 11.88
C ASN A 54 -0.53 -6.83 11.25
N PRO A 55 -0.21 -6.75 9.95
CA PRO A 55 0.72 -7.70 9.35
C PRO A 55 2.15 -7.44 9.82
N THR A 56 2.91 -8.51 10.02
CA THR A 56 4.35 -8.45 10.32
C THR A 56 5.13 -8.11 9.05
N ARG A 57 6.08 -7.17 9.16
CA ARG A 57 6.97 -6.81 8.03
C ARG A 57 7.85 -8.01 7.68
N ILE A 58 8.17 -8.14 6.39
CA ILE A 58 9.16 -9.12 5.93
C ILE A 58 10.51 -8.49 5.61
N TYR A 59 10.56 -7.16 5.49
CA TYR A 59 11.79 -6.39 5.34
C TYR A 59 11.81 -5.23 6.33
N GLU A 60 12.85 -5.16 7.15
CA GLU A 60 13.10 -4.01 8.04
C GLU A 60 14.00 -2.96 7.38
N GLU A 61 14.92 -3.39 6.52
CA GLU A 61 15.86 -2.52 5.81
C GLU A 61 15.51 -2.43 4.34
N TRP A 62 15.74 -1.27 3.73
CA TRP A 62 15.44 -1.10 2.31
C TRP A 62 16.39 -1.93 1.46
N GLU A 63 17.66 -1.97 1.82
CA GLU A 63 18.76 -2.56 1.06
C GLU A 63 18.55 -4.05 0.79
N THR A 64 17.80 -4.74 1.66
CA THR A 64 17.52 -6.18 1.55
C THR A 64 16.34 -6.49 0.63
N VAL A 65 15.55 -5.50 0.20
CA VAL A 65 14.40 -5.70 -0.70
C VAL A 65 14.89 -5.87 -2.14
N PRO A 66 14.52 -6.94 -2.87
CA PRO A 66 14.85 -7.10 -4.29
C PRO A 66 14.39 -5.90 -5.15
N LYS A 67 15.29 -5.33 -5.96
CA LYS A 67 15.03 -4.08 -6.72
C LYS A 67 14.51 -4.33 -8.13
N ILE A 68 13.73 -3.38 -8.64
CA ILE A 68 13.38 -3.26 -10.06
C ILE A 68 14.17 -2.06 -10.60
N LYS A 69 15.21 -2.33 -11.40
CA LYS A 69 16.16 -1.30 -11.89
C LYS A 69 15.51 -0.27 -12.83
N GLU A 70 14.39 -0.64 -13.46
CA GLU A 70 13.65 0.19 -14.41
C GLU A 70 12.74 1.23 -13.74
N LEU A 71 12.54 1.15 -12.42
CA LEU A 71 11.71 2.14 -11.73
C LEU A 71 12.46 3.46 -11.60
N TYR A 72 11.85 4.52 -12.12
CA TYR A 72 12.39 5.87 -12.02
C TYR A 72 12.56 6.30 -10.55
N ILE A 73 13.76 6.78 -10.24
CA ILE A 73 14.09 7.41 -8.96
C ILE A 73 14.30 8.89 -9.23
N ARG A 74 13.54 9.73 -8.51
CA ARG A 74 13.68 11.18 -8.61
C ARG A 74 15.09 11.61 -8.16
N PRO A 75 15.76 12.53 -8.88
CA PRO A 75 17.05 13.08 -8.45
C PRO A 75 17.03 13.53 -6.98
N GLY A 76 18.08 13.19 -6.23
CA GLY A 76 18.18 13.47 -4.79
C GLY A 76 17.38 12.54 -3.88
N ARG A 77 16.79 11.46 -4.41
CA ARG A 77 16.14 10.40 -3.62
C ARG A 77 16.85 9.06 -3.83
N THR A 78 16.71 8.17 -2.85
CA THR A 78 17.32 6.82 -2.86
C THR A 78 16.33 5.71 -3.18
N LYS A 79 15.01 5.98 -3.10
CA LYS A 79 13.94 5.00 -3.32
C LYS A 79 12.98 5.50 -4.38
N PRO A 80 12.51 4.65 -5.32
CA PRO A 80 11.44 5.03 -6.21
C PRO A 80 10.16 5.25 -5.39
N SER A 81 9.32 6.17 -5.86
CA SER A 81 8.01 6.44 -5.26
C SER A 81 6.97 6.32 -6.34
N ILE A 82 5.95 5.50 -6.10
CA ILE A 82 4.89 5.24 -7.08
C ILE A 82 4.13 6.51 -7.43
N ALA A 83 4.13 7.52 -6.54
CA ALA A 83 3.55 8.84 -6.79
C ALA A 83 4.19 9.58 -7.98
N PHE A 84 5.43 9.26 -8.34
CA PHE A 84 6.15 9.86 -9.48
C PHE A 84 6.29 8.91 -10.68
N LEU A 85 5.71 7.71 -10.62
CA LEU A 85 5.73 6.76 -11.73
C LEU A 85 4.53 6.99 -12.65
N HIS A 86 4.78 7.00 -13.96
CA HIS A 86 3.74 6.95 -14.99
C HIS A 86 3.17 5.53 -15.09
N LYS A 87 1.89 5.37 -15.48
CA LYS A 87 1.21 4.07 -15.60
C LYS A 87 1.97 3.03 -16.43
N SER A 88 2.80 3.47 -17.39
CA SER A 88 3.62 2.58 -18.22
C SER A 88 4.72 1.86 -17.42
N ALA A 89 5.06 2.32 -16.21
CA ALA A 89 5.99 1.63 -15.31
C ALA A 89 5.42 0.31 -14.77
N LYS A 90 4.08 0.14 -14.81
CA LYS A 90 3.39 -1.12 -14.47
C LYS A 90 3.99 -2.34 -15.17
N ARG A 91 4.50 -2.19 -16.39
CA ARG A 91 5.12 -3.28 -17.17
C ARG A 91 6.31 -3.93 -16.47
N TYR A 92 6.97 -3.20 -15.58
CA TYR A 92 8.14 -3.65 -14.82
C TYR A 92 7.78 -4.21 -13.44
N ILE A 93 6.50 -4.15 -13.05
CA ILE A 93 6.02 -4.59 -11.74
C ILE A 93 5.20 -5.87 -11.94
N PRO A 94 5.80 -7.07 -11.81
CA PRO A 94 5.12 -8.33 -12.12
C PRO A 94 3.86 -8.54 -11.28
N SER A 95 3.88 -8.12 -10.01
CA SER A 95 2.73 -8.20 -9.10
C SER A 95 1.52 -7.41 -9.62
N PHE A 96 1.73 -6.41 -10.48
CA PHE A 96 0.65 -5.61 -11.03
C PHE A 96 0.12 -6.11 -12.38
N LYS A 97 0.67 -7.20 -12.93
CA LYS A 97 0.37 -7.68 -14.30
C LYS A 97 -1.13 -7.90 -14.54
N CYS A 98 -1.85 -8.45 -13.57
CA CYS A 98 -3.28 -8.79 -13.69
C CYS A 98 -4.24 -7.60 -13.54
N PHE A 99 -3.79 -6.45 -13.04
CA PHE A 99 -4.66 -5.28 -12.84
C PHE A 99 -4.83 -4.50 -14.14
N LYS A 100 -5.98 -3.85 -14.34
CA LYS A 100 -6.14 -2.84 -15.41
C LYS A 100 -5.94 -1.45 -14.80
N ALA A 101 -5.10 -0.63 -15.45
CA ALA A 101 -4.81 0.72 -15.00
C ALA A 101 -4.59 1.64 -16.21
N GLU A 102 -5.69 2.25 -16.66
CA GLU A 102 -5.70 3.09 -17.87
C GLU A 102 -5.17 4.50 -17.61
N THR A 103 -5.12 4.91 -16.34
CA THR A 103 -4.64 6.23 -15.90
C THR A 103 -3.55 6.10 -14.85
N ASP A 104 -2.74 7.15 -14.69
CA ASP A 104 -1.75 7.25 -13.60
C ASP A 104 -2.42 7.15 -12.23
N ALA A 105 -3.59 7.76 -12.07
CA ALA A 105 -4.36 7.71 -10.84
C ALA A 105 -4.79 6.25 -10.52
N ALA A 106 -5.34 5.54 -11.50
CA ALA A 106 -5.73 4.14 -11.34
C ALA A 106 -4.52 3.26 -11.01
N PHE A 107 -3.41 3.45 -11.71
CA PHE A 107 -2.15 2.72 -11.44
C PHE A 107 -1.65 2.97 -10.01
N ARG A 108 -1.63 4.23 -9.57
CA ARG A 108 -1.18 4.62 -8.23
C ARG A 108 -2.17 4.21 -7.13
N ALA A 109 -3.43 3.94 -7.47
CA ALA A 109 -4.46 3.50 -6.54
C ALA A 109 -4.40 1.99 -6.23
N ILE A 110 -3.76 1.18 -7.07
CA ILE A 110 -3.58 -0.25 -6.80
C ILE A 110 -2.86 -0.44 -5.47
N THR A 111 -3.46 -1.22 -4.57
CA THR A 111 -2.83 -1.63 -3.31
C THR A 111 -1.62 -2.51 -3.62
N PRO A 112 -0.45 -2.28 -3.00
CA PRO A 112 0.71 -3.15 -3.17
C PRO A 112 0.37 -4.60 -2.83
N GLN A 113 0.70 -5.53 -3.72
CA GLN A 113 0.24 -6.92 -3.60
C GLN A 113 0.96 -7.66 -2.48
N GLY A 114 2.21 -7.30 -2.18
CA GLY A 114 2.91 -7.80 -1.02
C GLY A 114 2.17 -7.46 0.26
N PHE A 115 1.78 -6.19 0.43
CA PHE A 115 0.96 -5.78 1.58
C PHE A 115 -0.37 -6.51 1.60
N ALA A 116 -1.09 -6.59 0.47
CA ALA A 116 -2.39 -7.26 0.41
C ALA A 116 -2.32 -8.73 0.86
N LYS A 117 -1.28 -9.46 0.43
CA LYS A 117 -1.05 -10.85 0.86
C LYS A 117 -0.85 -10.96 2.36
N TRP A 118 0.12 -10.24 2.92
CA TRP A 118 0.44 -10.35 4.35
C TRP A 118 -0.66 -9.79 5.24
N PHE A 119 -1.37 -8.76 4.78
CA PHE A 119 -2.56 -8.25 5.45
C PHE A 119 -3.68 -9.30 5.49
N PHE A 120 -3.91 -10.02 4.39
CA PHE A 120 -4.87 -11.13 4.38
C PHE A 120 -4.45 -12.23 5.37
N GLU A 121 -3.21 -12.70 5.31
CA GLU A 121 -2.68 -13.77 6.18
C GLU A 121 -2.74 -13.42 7.67
N ALA A 122 -2.51 -12.16 8.05
CA ALA A 122 -2.65 -11.72 9.45
C ALA A 122 -4.12 -11.74 9.95
N ASN A 123 -5.09 -11.86 9.04
CA ASN A 123 -6.51 -11.72 9.29
C ASN A 123 -7.34 -12.92 8.81
N THR A 124 -6.72 -14.09 8.54
CA THR A 124 -7.44 -15.31 8.10
C THR A 124 -8.24 -16.02 9.20
N PHE A 125 -8.10 -15.61 10.46
CA PHE A 125 -8.75 -16.26 11.61
C PHE A 125 -9.98 -15.48 12.15
N TYR A 126 -10.63 -14.68 11.30
CA TYR A 126 -11.91 -14.02 11.59
C TYR A 126 -13.10 -14.81 11.02
#